data_AF-A0A936I1S8-F1
#
_entry.id   AF-A0A936I1S8-F1
#
_cell.length_a   1.000
_cell.length_b   1.000
_cell.length_c   1.000
_cell.angle_alpha   90.00
_cell.angle_beta   90.00
_cell.angle_gamma   90.00
#
_symmetry.space_group_name_H-M   'P 1'
#
loop_
_entity.id
_entity.type
_entity.pdbx_description
1 polymer ?
#
loop_
_entity_poly.entity_id
_entity_poly.type
_entity_poly.pdbx_seq_one_letter_code
_entity_poly.pdbx_strand_id
1 'polypeptide(L)'
;MHDLTRRHRAMLMGFGLLLNISLLAQCPTGDVLITSQTDADNYASTFPNCDTLPGDLVFSGINIDDLSGFAHVEVIQAICIITTPSQAPTTSQAFSRSPISAAT
;
A
#
# COMPACT_ATOMS: atom_id res chain seq x y z
N MET A 1 50.19 3.63 -24.60
CA MET A 1 49.79 4.59 -23.56
C MET A 1 48.29 4.44 -23.34
N HIS A 2 47.88 3.51 -22.48
CA HIS A 2 47.90 3.64 -21.01
C HIS A 2 46.73 4.46 -20.42
N ASP A 3 45.87 5.07 -21.23
CA ASP A 3 44.81 5.95 -20.69
C ASP A 3 43.42 5.28 -20.60
N LEU A 4 43.02 4.43 -21.57
CA LEU A 4 41.67 3.85 -21.57
C LEU A 4 41.50 2.67 -20.59
N THR A 5 42.57 1.90 -20.34
CA THR A 5 42.60 0.82 -19.33
C THR A 5 42.79 1.34 -17.90
N ARG A 6 43.22 2.59 -17.70
CA ARG A 6 43.38 3.22 -16.37
C ARG A 6 42.05 3.78 -15.86
N ARG A 7 41.20 4.28 -16.76
CA ARG A 7 39.84 4.77 -16.47
C ARG A 7 38.87 3.63 -16.13
N HIS A 8 38.92 2.53 -16.88
CA HIS A 8 38.12 1.34 -16.56
C HIS A 8 38.60 0.59 -15.31
N ARG A 9 39.92 0.55 -15.03
CA ARG A 9 40.45 -0.07 -13.79
C ARG A 9 40.18 0.75 -12.53
N ALA A 10 40.13 2.08 -12.63
CA ALA A 10 39.73 2.94 -11.52
C ALA A 10 38.21 2.90 -11.26
N MET A 11 37.39 2.71 -12.31
CA MET A 11 35.94 2.52 -12.13
C MET A 11 35.56 1.08 -11.74
N LEU A 12 36.32 0.05 -12.13
CA LEU A 12 36.05 -1.35 -11.72
C LEU A 12 36.32 -1.62 -10.22
N MET A 13 37.12 -0.79 -9.55
CA MET A 13 37.32 -0.89 -8.09
C MET A 13 36.41 0.06 -7.27
N GLY A 14 35.69 0.99 -7.93
CA GLY A 14 34.70 1.88 -7.28
C GLY A 14 33.24 1.56 -7.62
N PHE A 15 32.99 0.84 -8.71
CA PHE A 15 31.67 0.37 -9.14
C PHE A 15 31.41 -1.10 -8.71
N GLY A 16 32.47 -1.83 -8.32
CA GLY A 16 32.40 -3.20 -7.82
C GLY A 16 32.30 -3.34 -6.29
N LEU A 17 32.32 -2.23 -5.54
CA LEU A 17 32.14 -2.18 -4.08
C LEU A 17 30.84 -1.44 -3.68
N LEU A 18 29.82 -1.50 -4.54
CA LEU A 18 28.44 -1.13 -4.22
C LEU A 18 27.47 -2.29 -4.52
N LEU A 19 28.00 -3.50 -4.73
CA LEU A 19 27.24 -4.71 -5.06
C LEU A 19 26.94 -5.59 -3.83
N ASN A 20 26.79 -4.98 -2.65
CA ASN A 20 26.39 -5.68 -1.40
C ASN A 20 25.60 -4.75 -0.46
N ILE A 21 24.50 -4.14 -0.92
CA ILE A 21 23.52 -3.48 -0.03
C ILE A 21 22.11 -4.03 -0.29
N SER A 22 21.97 -5.33 -0.53
CA SER A 22 20.67 -5.99 -0.64
C SER A 22 20.18 -6.61 0.68
N LEU A 23 20.63 -6.16 1.86
CA LEU A 23 20.42 -6.92 3.11
C LEU A 23 19.76 -6.17 4.25
N LEU A 24 18.89 -5.22 3.93
CA LEU A 24 17.77 -4.85 4.79
C LEU A 24 16.57 -4.90 3.84
N ALA A 25 15.54 -5.70 4.17
CA ALA A 25 14.26 -5.60 3.48
C ALA A 25 13.91 -4.12 3.39
N GLN A 26 13.81 -3.58 2.16
CA GLN A 26 13.29 -2.24 1.96
C GLN A 26 11.82 -2.33 2.31
N CYS A 27 11.54 -2.04 3.56
CA CYS A 27 10.21 -1.88 4.11
C CYS A 27 9.91 -0.38 4.21
N PRO A 28 8.63 0.00 4.14
CA PRO A 28 8.20 1.35 4.46
C PRO A 28 8.68 1.74 5.85
N THR A 29 9.14 2.98 6.01
CA THR A 29 9.36 3.56 7.33
C THR A 29 8.06 4.22 7.79
N GLY A 30 7.51 3.77 8.92
CA GLY A 30 6.26 4.29 9.47
C GLY A 30 5.03 3.62 8.86
N ASP A 31 3.88 4.31 8.96
CA ASP A 31 2.58 3.78 8.55
C ASP A 31 2.42 3.77 7.03
N VAL A 32 1.74 2.76 6.52
CA VAL A 32 1.39 2.61 5.11
C VAL A 32 -0.06 3.01 4.90
N LEU A 33 -0.30 4.11 4.19
CA LEU A 33 -1.64 4.56 3.84
C LEU A 33 -2.01 4.12 2.42
N ILE A 34 -3.07 3.32 2.29
CA ILE A 34 -3.64 2.87 1.02
C ILE A 34 -4.96 3.61 0.79
N THR A 35 -5.00 4.41 -0.28
CA THR A 35 -6.17 5.23 -0.64
C THR A 35 -6.85 4.79 -1.93
N SER A 36 -6.22 3.92 -2.70
CA SER A 36 -6.72 3.42 -3.99
C SER A 36 -6.22 2.02 -4.31
N GLN A 37 -6.85 1.36 -5.28
CA GLN A 37 -6.37 0.07 -5.82
C GLN A 37 -4.95 0.20 -6.38
N THR A 38 -4.66 1.30 -7.07
CA THR A 38 -3.32 1.58 -7.61
C THR A 38 -2.26 1.62 -6.50
N ASP A 39 -2.58 2.14 -5.31
CA ASP A 39 -1.64 2.14 -4.18
C ASP A 39 -1.35 0.71 -3.70
N ALA A 40 -2.39 -0.14 -3.64
CA ALA A 40 -2.25 -1.56 -3.28
C ALA A 40 -1.42 -2.34 -4.32
N ASP A 41 -1.68 -2.13 -5.61
CA ASP A 41 -0.96 -2.79 -6.70
C ASP A 41 0.53 -2.39 -6.74
N ASN A 42 0.80 -1.11 -6.46
CA ASN A 42 2.16 -0.58 -6.45
C ASN A 42 2.99 -1.03 -5.24
N TYR A 43 2.36 -1.51 -4.16
CA TYR A 43 3.06 -1.92 -2.95
C TYR A 43 4.09 -3.01 -3.23
N ALA A 44 3.71 -4.12 -3.89
CA ALA A 44 4.62 -5.22 -4.22
C ALA A 44 5.80 -4.79 -5.09
N SER A 45 5.59 -3.83 -6.00
CA SER A 45 6.65 -3.32 -6.86
C SER A 45 7.64 -2.42 -6.10
N THR A 46 7.16 -1.75 -5.06
CA THR A 46 7.93 -0.77 -4.28
C THR A 46 8.68 -1.43 -3.12
N PHE A 47 8.07 -2.45 -2.50
CA PHE A 47 8.60 -3.14 -1.31
C PHE A 47 8.62 -4.67 -1.46
N PRO A 48 9.23 -5.22 -2.54
CA PRO A 48 9.07 -6.62 -2.95
C PRO A 48 9.56 -7.68 -1.96
N ASN A 49 10.42 -7.28 -1.01
CA ASN A 49 11.00 -8.18 -0.01
C ASN A 49 10.60 -7.79 1.42
N CYS A 50 9.55 -6.98 1.59
CA CYS A 50 9.07 -6.59 2.90
C CYS A 50 8.10 -7.63 3.46
N ASP A 51 8.59 -8.50 4.33
CA ASP A 51 7.79 -9.49 5.06
C ASP A 51 7.19 -8.93 6.35
N THR A 52 7.82 -7.91 6.94
CA THR A 52 7.47 -7.37 8.25
C THR A 52 7.25 -5.87 8.15
N LEU A 53 6.00 -5.44 8.26
CA LEU A 53 5.65 -4.03 8.29
C LEU A 53 5.89 -3.46 9.70
N PRO A 54 6.80 -2.48 9.87
CA PRO A 54 7.11 -1.91 11.19
C PRO A 54 6.07 -0.92 11.70
N GLY A 55 5.21 -0.37 10.83
CA GLY A 55 4.12 0.54 11.18
C GLY A 55 2.74 -0.06 10.89
N ASP A 56 1.73 0.80 10.98
CA ASP A 56 0.33 0.40 10.76
C ASP A 56 -0.01 0.38 9.27
N LEU A 57 -0.84 -0.58 8.86
CA LEU A 57 -1.44 -0.60 7.53
C LEU A 57 -2.83 0.05 7.59
N VAL A 58 -2.97 1.22 6.97
CA VAL A 58 -4.17 2.05 7.01
C VAL A 58 -4.85 2.05 5.65
N PHE A 59 -6.09 1.56 5.60
CA PHE A 59 -6.96 1.66 4.43
C PHE A 59 -7.95 2.81 4.62
N SER A 60 -7.89 3.81 3.73
CA SER A 60 -8.83 4.94 3.74
C SER A 60 -9.59 5.12 2.41
N GLY A 61 -9.25 4.32 1.40
CA GLY A 61 -9.94 4.32 0.11
C GLY A 61 -11.25 3.53 0.11
N ILE A 62 -12.06 3.76 -0.93
CA ILE A 62 -13.18 2.89 -1.30
C ILE A 62 -12.79 2.05 -2.52
N ASN A 63 -13.37 0.86 -2.68
CA ASN A 63 -13.12 -0.05 -3.81
C ASN A 63 -11.65 -0.50 -3.94
N ILE A 64 -11.09 -1.04 -2.84
CA ILE A 64 -9.81 -1.73 -2.83
C ILE A 64 -10.14 -3.20 -2.66
N ASP A 65 -10.26 -3.90 -3.79
CA ASP A 65 -10.83 -5.25 -3.86
C ASP A 65 -9.77 -6.33 -4.07
N ASP A 66 -8.58 -5.96 -4.60
CA ASP A 66 -7.43 -6.84 -4.74
C ASP A 66 -6.31 -6.43 -3.78
N LEU A 67 -5.90 -7.36 -2.92
CA LEU A 67 -4.81 -7.19 -1.96
C LEU A 67 -3.63 -8.14 -2.27
N SER A 68 -3.60 -8.75 -3.45
CA SER A 68 -2.51 -9.64 -3.90
C SER A 68 -1.13 -8.97 -3.86
N GLY A 69 -1.09 -7.63 -3.98
CA GLY A 69 0.11 -6.82 -3.77
C GLY A 69 0.76 -6.96 -2.39
N PHE A 70 0.05 -7.48 -1.38
CA PHE A 70 0.57 -7.69 -0.03
C PHE A 70 0.90 -9.17 0.27
N ALA A 71 0.85 -10.06 -0.72
CA ALA A 71 0.97 -11.51 -0.51
C ALA A 71 2.31 -11.96 0.11
N HIS A 72 3.35 -11.13 0.04
CA HIS A 72 4.66 -11.39 0.64
C HIS A 72 4.79 -10.85 2.08
N VAL A 73 3.77 -10.17 2.62
CA VAL A 73 3.78 -9.63 3.98
C VAL A 73 3.33 -10.71 4.96
N GLU A 74 4.20 -11.06 5.90
CA GLU A 74 3.96 -12.08 6.93
C GLU A 74 3.55 -11.47 8.28
N VAL A 75 4.07 -10.28 8.61
CA VAL A 75 3.87 -9.62 9.90
C VAL A 75 3.46 -8.16 9.71
N ILE A 76 2.42 -7.74 10.43
CA ILE A 76 1.93 -6.35 10.47
C ILE A 76 1.69 -5.98 11.94
N GLN A 77 2.02 -4.76 12.35
CA GLN A 77 1.78 -4.28 13.72
C GLN A 77 0.28 -4.13 14.01
N ALA A 78 -0.42 -3.34 13.21
CA ALA A 78 -1.87 -3.17 13.29
C ALA A 78 -2.46 -2.83 11.92
N ILE A 79 -3.78 -3.02 11.80
CA ILE A 79 -4.57 -2.64 10.62
C ILE A 79 -5.64 -1.64 11.06
N CYS A 80 -5.76 -0.54 10.32
CA CYS A 80 -6.81 0.46 10.50
C CYS A 80 -7.62 0.62 9.20
N ILE A 81 -8.95 0.53 9.30
CA ILE A 81 -9.84 0.74 8.15
C ILE A 81 -10.73 1.94 8.44
N ILE A 82 -10.54 3.01 7.68
CA ILE A 82 -11.35 4.23 7.77
C ILE A 82 -12.50 4.10 6.79
N THR A 83 -13.65 3.65 7.32
CA THR A 83 -14.91 3.74 6.59
C THR A 83 -15.48 5.13 6.80
N THR A 84 -15.68 5.90 5.73
CA THR A 84 -16.68 6.96 5.80
C THR A 84 -18.03 6.29 6.11
N PRO A 85 -18.94 6.92 6.88
CA PRO A 85 -20.30 6.41 6.93
C PRO A 85 -20.76 6.27 5.48
N SER A 86 -21.00 5.02 5.09
CA SER A 86 -21.56 4.63 3.80
C SER A 86 -22.57 5.70 3.42
N GLN A 87 -22.44 6.24 2.20
CA GLN A 87 -23.36 7.23 1.67
C GLN A 87 -24.77 6.95 2.18
N ALA A 88 -25.41 7.96 2.80
CA ALA A 88 -26.82 7.87 3.16
C ALA A 88 -27.54 7.20 1.98
N PRO A 89 -28.29 6.10 2.21
CA PRO A 89 -28.79 5.26 1.14
C PRO A 89 -29.45 6.16 0.10
N THR A 90 -28.85 6.26 -1.09
CA THR A 90 -29.35 7.06 -2.21
C THR A 90 -30.59 6.45 -2.85
N THR A 91 -31.23 5.51 -2.14
CA THR A 91 -32.62 5.17 -2.40
C THR A 91 -33.50 6.31 -1.89
N SER A 92 -33.99 7.11 -2.82
CA SER A 92 -35.19 7.97 -2.71
C SER A 92 -36.47 7.19 -2.38
N GLN A 93 -36.37 6.09 -1.62
CA GLN A 93 -37.51 5.38 -1.08
C GLN A 93 -37.97 6.19 0.13
N ALA A 94 -38.77 7.21 -0.15
CA ALA A 94 -39.64 7.81 0.83
C ALA A 94 -40.30 6.67 1.62
N PHE A 95 -39.98 6.57 2.91
CA PHE A 95 -40.75 5.76 3.84
C PHE A 95 -42.17 6.31 3.82
N SER A 96 -43.02 5.72 2.98
CA SER A 96 -44.42 6.04 2.89
C SER A 96 -45.03 5.67 4.22
N ARG A 97 -45.16 6.65 5.12
CA ARG A 97 -46.04 6.51 6.28
C ARG A 97 -47.44 6.29 5.70
N SER A 98 -47.93 5.05 5.78
CA SER A 98 -49.36 4.80 5.58
C SER A 98 -50.14 5.70 6.54
N PRO A 99 -51.16 6.44 6.08
CA PRO A 99 -52.01 7.18 6.99
C PRO A 99 -52.76 6.15 7.85
N ILE A 100 -52.59 6.24 9.17
CA ILE A 100 -53.45 5.53 10.10
C ILE A 100 -54.85 6.13 9.91
N SER A 101 -55.76 5.34 9.35
CA SER A 101 -57.16 5.69 9.27
C SER A 101 -57.68 5.92 10.68
N ALA A 102 -58.08 7.15 10.97
CA ALA A 102 -58.81 7.48 12.19
C ALA A 102 -60.17 6.78 12.13
N ALA A 103 -60.29 5.67 12.86
CA ALA A 103 -61.58 5.09 13.18
C ALA A 103 -62.20 5.89 14.32
N THR A 104 -63.27 6.64 14.02
CA THR A 104 -64.32 7.01 14.98
C THR A 104 -65.62 7.12 14.20
#